data_AF-A0A833DUP3-F1
#
_entry.id   AF-A0A833DUP3-F1
#
_cell.length_a   1.000
_cell.length_b   1.000
_cell.length_c   1.000
_cell.angle_alpha   90.00
_cell.angle_beta   90.00
_cell.angle_gamma   90.00
#
_symmetry.space_group_name_H-M   'P 1'
#
loop_
_entity.id
_entity.type
_entity.pdbx_description
1 polymer ?
#
loop_
_entity_poly.entity_id
_entity_poly.type
_entity_poly.pdbx_seq_one_letter_code
_entity_poly.pdbx_strand_id
1 'polypeptide(L)'
;MLRDLLNRFRKRTPVLLGTVSVEDLRKLYEILQILRVSLVESFDMIKDRRLRDVYDAFSYMMLHYDKLCQFLRRVVNAPLYEDLQNRRHSVDEMISSLPVELALRVRNLASYIRALQSYAATASPNAIRSIILDISGAVDDIANIINSVLR
;
A
#
# COMPACT_ATOMS: atom_id res chain seq x y z
N MET A 1 -14.27 -1.16 -17.32
CA MET A 1 -14.03 -0.97 -15.86
C MET A 1 -12.57 -0.64 -15.53
N LEU A 2 -11.58 -1.57 -15.62
CA LEU A 2 -10.17 -1.28 -15.30
C LEU A 2 -9.50 -0.27 -16.27
N ARG A 3 -9.81 -0.40 -17.57
CA ARG A 3 -9.30 0.49 -18.63
C ARG A 3 -9.86 1.92 -18.51
N ASP A 4 -11.07 2.06 -17.99
CA ASP A 4 -11.71 3.36 -17.76
C ASP A 4 -11.12 4.09 -16.55
N LEU A 5 -10.75 3.35 -15.50
CA LEU A 5 -10.02 3.87 -14.34
C LEU A 5 -8.67 4.45 -14.77
N LEU A 6 -7.89 3.68 -15.52
CA LEU A 6 -6.59 4.12 -16.07
C LEU A 6 -6.69 5.32 -17.02
N ASN A 7 -7.74 5.38 -17.84
CA ASN A 7 -7.97 6.52 -18.73
C ASN A 7 -8.44 7.79 -18.01
N ARG A 8 -9.11 7.65 -16.85
CA ARG A 8 -9.50 8.80 -16.01
C ARG A 8 -8.30 9.42 -15.28
N PHE A 9 -7.34 8.61 -14.83
CA PHE A 9 -6.13 9.09 -14.15
C PHE A 9 -5.21 9.95 -15.03
N ARG A 10 -5.29 9.81 -16.36
CA ARG A 10 -4.38 10.52 -17.28
C ARG A 10 -4.81 11.96 -17.60
N LYS A 11 -6.04 12.37 -17.25
CA LYS A 11 -6.64 13.62 -17.74
C LYS A 11 -7.07 14.64 -16.69
N ARG A 12 -6.91 14.39 -15.38
CA ARG A 12 -7.38 15.32 -14.36
C ARG A 12 -6.33 15.58 -13.29
N THR A 13 -5.95 16.84 -13.15
CA THR A 13 -5.43 17.37 -11.88
C THR A 13 -6.57 17.24 -10.88
N PRO A 14 -6.42 16.45 -9.80
CA PRO A 14 -7.53 16.17 -8.92
C PRO A 14 -7.89 17.40 -8.08
N VAL A 15 -9.19 17.71 -8.02
CA VAL A 15 -9.74 18.72 -7.13
C VAL A 15 -10.08 18.00 -5.83
N LEU A 16 -9.44 18.39 -4.72
CA LEU A 16 -9.65 17.74 -3.42
C LEU A 16 -10.97 18.20 -2.81
N LEU A 17 -12.00 17.35 -2.87
CA LEU A 17 -13.26 17.58 -2.15
C LEU A 17 -13.14 17.00 -0.73
N GLY A 18 -12.94 17.91 0.24
CA GLY A 18 -13.26 17.77 1.67
C GLY A 18 -13.01 16.42 2.36
N THR A 19 -11.89 16.33 3.10
CA THR A 19 -11.61 15.60 4.37
C THR A 19 -10.17 15.09 4.42
N VAL A 20 -9.58 14.80 3.26
CA VAL A 20 -8.18 14.37 3.13
C VAL A 20 -7.39 15.46 2.42
N SER A 21 -6.40 16.02 3.09
CA SER A 21 -5.52 17.06 2.55
C SER A 21 -4.38 16.47 1.70
N VAL A 22 -3.71 17.30 0.90
CA VAL A 22 -2.45 16.89 0.21
C VAL A 22 -1.42 16.35 1.22
N GLU A 23 -1.40 16.92 2.42
CA GLU A 23 -0.48 16.50 3.48
C GLU A 23 -0.83 15.11 4.01
N ASP A 24 -2.11 14.78 4.13
CA ASP A 24 -2.54 13.43 4.51
C ASP A 24 -2.18 12.41 3.43
N LEU A 25 -2.29 12.79 2.15
CA LEU A 25 -1.84 11.95 1.03
C LEU A 25 -0.32 11.79 1.00
N ARG A 26 0.43 12.82 1.41
CA ARG A 26 1.90 12.76 1.54
C ARG A 26 2.29 11.78 2.64
N LYS A 27 1.69 11.90 3.83
CA LYS A 27 1.87 10.95 4.93
C LYS A 27 1.50 9.53 4.53
N LEU A 28 0.39 9.35 3.81
CA LEU A 28 -0.01 8.04 3.30
C LEU A 28 1.04 7.47 2.35
N TYR A 29 1.54 8.28 1.41
CA TYR A 29 2.61 7.86 0.50
C TYR A 29 3.84 7.39 1.28
N GLU A 30 4.26 8.13 2.30
CA GLU A 30 5.40 7.77 3.14
C GLU A 30 5.17 6.46 3.91
N ILE A 31 3.99 6.28 4.51
CA ILE A 31 3.61 5.04 5.20
C ILE A 31 3.70 3.85 4.24
N LEU A 32 3.16 3.99 3.03
CA LEU A 32 3.20 2.92 2.03
C LEU A 32 4.62 2.61 1.57
N GLN A 33 5.49 3.62 1.42
CA GLN A 33 6.89 3.36 1.11
C GLN A 33 7.60 2.57 2.21
N ILE A 34 7.33 2.86 3.49
CA ILE A 34 7.89 2.11 4.61
C ILE A 34 7.37 0.66 4.61
N LEU A 35 6.05 0.49 4.49
CA LEU A 35 5.41 -0.83 4.46
C LEU A 35 5.86 -1.69 3.25
N ARG A 36 6.22 -1.05 2.14
CA ARG A 36 6.79 -1.73 0.97
C ARG A 36 8.08 -2.48 1.29
N VAL A 37 8.91 -1.94 2.18
CA VAL A 37 10.17 -2.61 2.60
C VAL A 37 9.84 -3.95 3.25
N SER A 38 8.88 -3.97 4.19
CA SER A 38 8.44 -5.20 4.85
C SER A 38 7.83 -6.23 3.87
N LEU A 39 7.15 -5.77 2.82
CA LEU A 39 6.67 -6.65 1.74
C LEU A 39 7.83 -7.30 0.98
N VAL A 40 8.86 -6.53 0.60
CA VAL A 40 10.04 -7.06 -0.10
C VAL A 40 10.76 -8.08 0.78
N GLU A 41 10.99 -7.78 2.05
CA GLU A 41 11.59 -8.72 3.00
C GLU A 41 10.77 -10.00 3.15
N SER A 42 9.44 -9.88 3.23
CA SER A 42 8.54 -11.03 3.29
C SER A 42 8.63 -11.89 2.03
N PHE A 43 8.77 -11.27 0.86
CA PHE A 43 8.96 -11.99 -0.40
C PHE A 43 10.27 -12.77 -0.40
N ASP A 44 11.36 -12.18 0.10
CA ASP A 44 12.65 -12.87 0.18
C ASP A 44 12.56 -14.12 1.07
N MET A 45 11.87 -14.04 2.21
CA MET A 45 11.61 -15.22 3.06
C MET A 45 10.78 -16.30 2.35
N ILE A 46 9.73 -15.90 1.62
CA ILE A 46 8.88 -16.81 0.82
C ILE A 46 9.70 -17.45 -0.31
N LYS A 47 10.59 -16.67 -0.93
CA LYS A 47 11.50 -17.10 -2.00
C LYS A 47 12.49 -18.15 -1.50
N ASP A 48 13.09 -17.93 -0.33
CA ASP A 48 14.04 -18.86 0.29
C ASP A 48 13.40 -20.21 0.60
N ARG A 49 12.10 -20.21 0.94
CA ARG A 49 11.28 -21.42 1.12
C ARG A 49 10.80 -22.07 -0.17
N ARG A 50 11.06 -21.45 -1.33
CA ARG A 50 10.66 -21.95 -2.66
C ARG A 50 9.14 -22.15 -2.82
N LEU A 51 8.31 -21.35 -2.16
CA LEU A 51 6.85 -21.45 -2.26
C LEU A 51 6.30 -20.84 -3.56
N ARG A 52 6.58 -21.48 -4.69
CA ARG A 52 6.23 -20.95 -6.03
C ARG A 52 4.74 -20.69 -6.22
N ASP A 53 3.88 -21.48 -5.59
CA ASP A 53 2.43 -21.39 -5.72
C ASP A 53 1.85 -20.06 -5.19
N VAL A 54 2.62 -19.28 -4.42
CA VAL A 54 2.19 -17.96 -3.93
C VAL A 54 2.80 -16.80 -4.73
N TYR A 55 3.76 -17.05 -5.63
CA TYR A 55 4.50 -15.99 -6.33
C TYR A 55 3.62 -15.16 -7.24
N ASP A 56 2.70 -15.78 -7.97
CA ASP A 56 1.79 -15.05 -8.87
C ASP A 56 0.85 -14.14 -8.09
N ALA A 57 0.27 -14.65 -6.99
CA ALA A 57 -0.58 -13.87 -6.10
C ALA A 57 0.19 -12.70 -5.47
N PHE A 58 1.40 -12.96 -4.99
CA PHE A 58 2.26 -11.93 -4.41
C PHE A 58 2.64 -10.86 -5.44
N SER A 59 3.04 -11.27 -6.64
CA SER A 59 3.44 -10.36 -7.73
C SER A 59 2.28 -9.49 -8.18
N TYR A 60 1.07 -10.06 -8.26
CA TYR A 60 -0.13 -9.30 -8.60
C TYR A 60 -0.48 -8.27 -7.52
N MET A 61 -0.43 -8.68 -6.24
CA MET A 61 -0.63 -7.76 -5.11
C MET A 61 0.42 -6.63 -5.12
N MET A 62 1.70 -6.95 -5.32
CA MET A 62 2.77 -5.95 -5.40
C MET A 62 2.58 -4.98 -6.56
N LEU A 63 2.12 -5.47 -7.72
CA LEU A 63 1.83 -4.60 -8.86
C LEU A 63 0.73 -3.58 -8.52
N HIS A 64 -0.30 -3.98 -7.78
CA HIS A 64 -1.38 -3.10 -7.33
C HIS A 64 -0.88 -2.09 -6.30
N TYR A 65 -0.09 -2.58 -5.34
CA TYR A 65 0.57 -1.76 -4.34
C TYR A 65 1.45 -0.68 -4.98
N ASP A 66 2.34 -1.06 -5.90
CA ASP A 66 3.26 -0.15 -6.56
C ASP A 66 2.52 0.87 -7.45
N LYS A 67 1.39 0.49 -8.07
CA LYS A 67 0.53 1.43 -8.81
C LYS A 67 -0.09 2.48 -7.88
N LEU A 68 -0.56 2.07 -6.70
CA LEU A 68 -1.08 2.99 -5.69
C LEU A 68 0.01 3.98 -5.23
N CYS A 69 1.21 3.47 -4.91
CA CYS A 69 2.36 4.30 -4.58
C CYS A 69 2.73 5.28 -5.69
N GLN A 70 2.79 4.83 -6.94
CA GLN A 70 3.09 5.68 -8.10
C GLN A 70 2.02 6.75 -8.32
N PHE A 71 0.76 6.41 -8.11
CA PHE A 71 -0.34 7.36 -8.20
C PHE A 71 -0.21 8.44 -7.13
N LEU A 72 -0.07 8.05 -5.85
CA LEU A 72 0.10 8.97 -4.74
C LEU A 72 1.30 9.89 -4.94
N ARG A 73 2.45 9.34 -5.36
CA ARG A 73 3.66 10.11 -5.68
C ARG A 73 3.37 11.25 -6.65
N ARG A 74 2.59 11.00 -7.70
CA ARG A 74 2.20 12.02 -8.69
C ARG A 74 1.26 13.06 -8.09
N VAL A 75 0.31 12.64 -7.27
CA VAL A 75 -0.66 13.54 -6.62
C VAL A 75 0.04 14.50 -5.66
N VAL A 76 1.01 14.01 -4.89
CA VAL A 76 1.74 14.82 -3.89
C VAL A 76 3.00 15.49 -4.44
N ASN A 77 3.28 15.30 -5.73
CA ASN A 77 4.49 15.76 -6.42
C ASN A 77 5.80 15.37 -5.70
N ALA A 78 5.87 14.13 -5.22
CA ALA A 78 7.06 13.61 -4.53
C ALA A 78 8.15 13.15 -5.51
N PRO A 79 9.44 13.28 -5.13
CA PRO A 79 10.55 12.81 -5.95
C PRO A 79 10.51 11.28 -6.15
N LEU A 80 11.17 10.80 -7.21
CA LEU A 80 11.26 9.37 -7.52
C LEU A 80 12.07 8.58 -6.48
N TYR A 81 13.07 9.24 -5.90
CA TYR A 81 13.98 8.68 -4.91
C TYR A 81 13.93 9.60 -3.70
N GLU A 82 13.05 9.28 -2.77
CA GLU A 82 13.02 9.92 -1.47
C GLU A 82 13.70 8.98 -0.47
N ASP A 83 14.79 9.45 0.14
CA ASP A 83 15.50 8.65 1.13
C ASP A 83 14.73 8.69 2.46
N LEU A 84 13.79 7.77 2.59
CA LEU A 84 12.94 7.63 3.77
C LEU A 84 13.66 6.95 4.93
N GLN A 85 14.89 6.44 4.74
CA GLN A 85 15.66 5.76 5.80
C GLN A 85 15.99 6.68 6.99
N ASN A 86 16.01 8.01 6.78
CA ASN A 86 16.31 8.98 7.82
C ASN A 86 15.07 9.44 8.63
N ARG A 87 13.87 9.00 8.27
CA ARG A 87 12.64 9.41 8.96
C ARG A 87 12.36 8.48 10.15
N ARG A 88 12.62 8.98 11.36
CA ARG A 88 12.48 8.23 12.63
C ARG A 88 11.05 8.10 13.16
N HIS A 89 10.04 8.45 12.38
CA HIS A 89 8.65 8.39 12.86
C HIS A 89 8.14 6.96 12.87
N SER A 90 7.49 6.57 13.98
CA SER A 90 6.83 5.27 14.04
C SER A 90 5.69 5.24 13.03
N VAL A 91 5.60 4.16 12.25
CA VAL A 91 4.50 3.95 11.29
C VAL A 91 3.14 4.10 11.99
N ASP A 92 3.02 3.63 13.24
CA ASP A 92 1.77 3.72 14.02
C ASP A 92 1.40 5.16 14.39
N GLU A 93 2.39 6.01 14.67
CA GLU A 93 2.18 7.44 14.92
C GLU A 93 1.72 8.14 13.64
N MET A 94 2.37 7.84 12.51
CA MET A 94 2.01 8.40 11.21
C MET A 94 0.57 8.04 10.85
N ILE A 95 0.18 6.76 11.01
CA ILE A 95 -1.18 6.28 10.78
C ILE A 95 -2.20 7.01 11.66
N SER A 96 -1.86 7.23 12.93
CA SER A 96 -2.76 7.89 13.88
C SER A 96 -3.00 9.37 13.57
N SER A 97 -2.11 9.97 12.76
CA SER A 97 -2.25 11.36 12.30
C SER A 97 -3.09 11.53 11.02
N LEU A 98 -3.53 10.42 10.40
CA LEU A 98 -4.40 10.45 9.23
C LEU A 98 -5.87 10.65 9.63
N PRO A 99 -6.72 11.14 8.71
CA PRO A 99 -8.18 11.13 8.89
C PRO A 99 -8.70 9.74 9.25
N VAL A 100 -9.67 9.67 10.17
CA VAL A 100 -10.13 8.42 10.83
C VAL A 100 -10.39 7.27 9.86
N GLU A 101 -11.10 7.55 8.76
CA GLU A 101 -11.45 6.53 7.77
C GLU A 101 -10.21 5.96 7.08
N LEU A 102 -9.26 6.82 6.69
CA LEU A 102 -8.02 6.42 6.07
C LEU A 102 -7.10 5.71 7.07
N ALA A 103 -6.99 6.22 8.30
CA ALA A 103 -6.21 5.63 9.37
C ALA A 103 -6.64 4.17 9.64
N LEU A 104 -7.96 3.89 9.64
CA LEU A 104 -8.48 2.54 9.83
C LEU A 104 -8.04 1.58 8.72
N ARG A 105 -8.14 1.98 7.45
CA ARG A 105 -7.73 1.12 6.32
C ARG A 105 -6.22 0.89 6.29
N VAL A 106 -5.44 1.92 6.54
CA VAL A 106 -3.98 1.81 6.57
C VAL A 106 -3.51 0.97 7.75
N ARG A 107 -4.19 1.05 8.90
CA ARG A 107 -3.92 0.16 10.05
C ARG A 107 -4.19 -1.30 9.72
N ASN A 108 -5.28 -1.60 9.02
CA ASN A 108 -5.56 -2.97 8.56
C ASN A 108 -4.47 -3.47 7.61
N LEU A 109 -4.10 -2.66 6.61
CA LEU A 109 -3.00 -2.96 5.69
C LEU A 109 -1.69 -3.25 6.44
N ALA A 110 -1.30 -2.37 7.37
CA ALA A 110 -0.09 -2.53 8.18
C ALA A 110 -0.14 -3.82 9.02
N SER A 111 -1.30 -4.15 9.60
CA SER A 111 -1.51 -5.39 10.35
C SER A 111 -1.32 -6.62 9.48
N TYR A 112 -1.91 -6.65 8.28
CA TYR A 112 -1.75 -7.76 7.35
C TYR A 112 -0.31 -7.93 6.85
N ILE A 113 0.40 -6.82 6.62
CA ILE A 113 1.82 -6.85 6.22
C ILE A 113 2.69 -7.39 7.36
N ARG A 114 2.46 -6.97 8.61
CA ARG A 114 3.16 -7.52 9.79
C ARG A 114 2.88 -9.01 9.96
N ALA A 115 1.63 -9.42 9.73
CA ALA A 115 1.25 -10.83 9.75
C ALA A 115 2.01 -11.60 8.66
N LEU A 116 2.05 -11.08 7.43
CA LEU A 116 2.79 -11.70 6.34
C LEU A 116 4.26 -11.87 6.70
N GLN A 117 4.91 -10.82 7.23
CA GLN A 117 6.32 -10.87 7.63
C GLN A 117 6.57 -11.92 8.72
N SER A 118 5.68 -12.00 9.71
CA SER A 118 5.78 -12.97 10.82
C SER A 118 5.59 -14.42 10.36
N TYR A 119 4.77 -14.63 9.33
CA TYR A 119 4.37 -15.96 8.86
C TYR A 119 5.10 -16.41 7.58
N ALA A 120 5.78 -15.50 6.88
CA ALA A 120 6.47 -15.76 5.62
C ALA A 120 7.49 -16.91 5.74
N ALA A 121 8.17 -17.01 6.89
CA ALA A 121 9.18 -18.03 7.15
C ALA A 121 8.60 -19.42 7.54
N THR A 122 7.36 -19.49 8.06
CA THR A 122 6.89 -20.70 8.78
C THR A 122 5.52 -21.22 8.33
N ALA A 123 4.60 -20.34 7.90
CA ALA A 123 3.22 -20.72 7.63
C ALA A 123 3.05 -21.51 6.33
N SER A 124 1.90 -22.18 6.19
CA SER A 124 1.56 -22.92 4.98
C SER A 124 1.35 -21.98 3.78
N PRO A 125 1.52 -22.46 2.52
CA PRO A 125 1.26 -21.67 1.33
C PRO A 125 -0.16 -21.10 1.27
N ASN A 126 -1.16 -21.86 1.76
CA ASN A 126 -2.55 -21.40 1.79
C ASN A 126 -2.75 -20.23 2.76
N ALA A 127 -2.12 -20.28 3.94
CA ALA A 127 -2.18 -19.19 4.91
C ALA A 127 -1.51 -17.92 4.35
N ILE A 128 -0.33 -18.07 3.73
CA ILE A 128 0.38 -16.97 3.06
C ILE A 128 -0.48 -16.37 1.94
N ARG A 129 -1.10 -17.22 1.10
CA ARG A 129 -1.99 -16.77 0.03
C ARG A 129 -3.19 -15.99 0.57
N SER A 130 -3.79 -16.45 1.67
CA SER A 130 -4.89 -15.73 2.33
C SER A 130 -4.46 -14.33 2.77
N ILE A 131 -3.32 -14.21 3.43
CA ILE A 131 -2.79 -12.91 3.88
C ILE A 131 -2.49 -11.99 2.69
N ILE A 132 -1.93 -12.53 1.59
CA ILE A 132 -1.70 -11.75 0.35
C ILE A 132 -3.02 -11.20 -0.21
N LEU A 133 -4.10 -11.98 -0.17
CA LEU A 133 -5.42 -11.54 -0.62
C LEU A 133 -5.99 -10.45 0.30
N ASP A 134 -5.81 -10.58 1.62
CA ASP A 134 -6.22 -9.56 2.59
C ASP A 134 -5.47 -8.23 2.37
N ILE A 135 -4.16 -8.30 2.08
CA ILE A 135 -3.36 -7.14 1.69
C ILE A 135 -3.89 -6.53 0.40
N SER A 136 -4.17 -7.34 -0.62
CA SER A 136 -4.72 -6.86 -1.90
C SER A 136 -6.06 -6.14 -1.71
N GLY A 137 -6.96 -6.69 -0.90
CA GLY A 137 -8.23 -6.05 -0.56
C GLY A 137 -8.04 -4.72 0.16
N ALA A 138 -7.12 -4.65 1.11
CA ALA A 138 -6.80 -3.40 1.82
C ALA A 138 -6.20 -2.33 0.90
N VAL A 139 -5.37 -2.71 -0.07
CA VAL A 139 -4.84 -1.79 -1.09
C VAL A 139 -5.97 -1.22 -1.95
N ASP A 140 -6.90 -2.05 -2.38
CA ASP A 140 -8.06 -1.62 -3.18
C ASP A 140 -8.99 -0.70 -2.38
N ASP A 141 -9.21 -0.98 -1.09
CA ASP A 141 -9.99 -0.11 -0.19
C ASP A 141 -9.36 1.28 -0.05
N ILE A 142 -8.05 1.35 0.16
CA ILE A 142 -7.31 2.63 0.23
C ILE A 142 -7.42 3.37 -1.10
N ALA A 143 -7.22 2.68 -2.23
CA ALA A 143 -7.34 3.27 -3.55
C ALA A 143 -8.75 3.84 -3.80
N ASN A 144 -9.80 3.15 -3.34
CA ASN A 144 -11.18 3.60 -3.46
C ASN A 144 -11.46 4.87 -2.65
N ILE A 145 -10.93 4.97 -1.43
CA ILE A 145 -11.03 6.19 -0.61
C ILE A 145 -10.31 7.36 -1.29
N ILE A 146 -9.09 7.16 -1.77
CA ILE A 146 -8.37 8.26 -2.44
C ILE A 146 -9.12 8.68 -3.72
N ASN A 147 -9.66 7.72 -4.47
CA ASN A 147 -10.45 8.00 -5.66
C ASN A 147 -11.77 8.71 -5.39
N SER A 148 -12.37 8.58 -4.21
CA SER A 148 -13.59 9.32 -3.87
C SER A 148 -13.29 10.78 -3.52
N VAL A 149 -12.13 11.05 -2.90
CA VAL A 149 -11.70 12.42 -2.53
C VAL A 149 -11.23 13.24 -3.73
N LEU A 150 -10.61 12.60 -4.72
CA LEU A 150 -9.99 13.26 -5.88
C LEU A 150 -10.95 13.48 -7.08
N ARG A 151 -12.22 13.10 -6.95
CA ARG A 151 -13.25 13.21 -7.99
C ARG A 151 -13.82 14.61 -8.07
#